data_AF-A0A519W1X8-F1
#
_entry.id   AF-A0A519W1X8-F1
#
_cell.length_a   1.000
_cell.length_b   1.000
_cell.length_c   1.000
_cell.angle_alpha   90.00
_cell.angle_beta   90.00
_cell.angle_gamma   90.00
#
_symmetry.space_group_name_H-M   'P 1'
#
loop_
_entity.id
_entity.type
_entity.pdbx_description
1 polymer ?
#
loop_
_entity_poly.entity_id
_entity_poly.type
_entity_poly.pdbx_seq_one_letter_code
_entity_poly.pdbx_strand_id
1 'polypeptide(L)'
;MPILTAERLIIALKKLSDFIADPDQEFQSLVAIAGNRNAWFTEEQVNNSLTGLRTMLNSADIETWFESIKIQEKPKRVGLI
;
A
#
# COMPACT_ATOMS: atom_id res chain seq x y z
N MET A 1 -19.27 3.14 -10.31
CA MET A 1 -17.97 3.14 -9.58
C MET A 1 -18.24 2.86 -8.13
N PRO A 2 -17.50 1.96 -7.46
CA PRO A 2 -17.66 1.78 -6.02
C PRO A 2 -17.36 3.12 -5.33
N ILE A 3 -18.26 3.55 -4.45
CA ILE A 3 -18.05 4.72 -3.60
C ILE A 3 -16.91 4.36 -2.63
N LEU A 4 -15.79 5.07 -2.72
CA LEU A 4 -14.69 4.97 -1.76
C LEU A 4 -15.09 5.78 -0.52
N THR A 5 -15.38 5.08 0.58
CA THR A 5 -15.61 5.71 1.88
C THR A 5 -14.33 5.65 2.71
N ALA A 6 -14.23 6.49 3.75
CA ALA A 6 -13.12 6.47 4.69
C ALA A 6 -12.93 5.06 5.28
N GLU A 7 -14.01 4.43 5.72
CA GLU A 7 -14.01 3.07 6.26
C GLU A 7 -13.46 2.03 5.27
N ARG A 8 -13.88 2.09 4.00
CA ARG A 8 -13.41 1.15 2.97
C ARG A 8 -11.92 1.35 2.67
N LEU A 9 -11.43 2.58 2.72
CA LEU A 9 -10.02 2.90 2.55
C LEU A 9 -9.20 2.39 3.75
N ILE A 10 -9.66 2.62 4.98
CA ILE A 10 -9.03 2.08 6.21
C ILE A 10 -8.92 0.56 6.11
N ILE A 11 -10.01 -0.13 5.76
CA ILE A 11 -10.02 -1.59 5.59
C ILE A 11 -9.03 -2.03 4.50
N ALA A 12 -9.01 -1.34 3.35
CA ALA A 12 -8.11 -1.68 2.26
C ALA A 12 -6.63 -1.51 2.64
N LEU A 13 -6.28 -0.44 3.34
CA LEU A 13 -4.91 -0.17 3.80
C LEU A 13 -4.45 -1.17 4.86
N LYS A 14 -5.34 -1.54 5.80
CA LYS A 14 -5.06 -2.60 6.78
C LYS A 14 -4.83 -3.96 6.10
N LYS A 15 -5.70 -4.33 5.15
CA LYS A 15 -5.53 -5.56 4.35
C LYS A 15 -4.23 -5.57 3.55
N LEU A 16 -3.80 -4.41 3.03
CA LEU A 16 -2.53 -4.29 2.34
C LEU A 16 -1.35 -4.52 3.30
N SER A 17 -1.39 -3.94 4.51
CA SER A 17 -0.39 -4.23 5.56
C SER A 17 -0.32 -5.72 5.88
N ASP A 18 -1.47 -6.37 6.07
CA ASP A 18 -1.56 -7.81 6.38
C ASP A 18 -1.02 -8.66 5.23
N PHE A 19 -1.33 -8.30 3.98
CA PHE A 19 -0.80 -9.00 2.80
C PHE A 19 0.72 -8.86 2.67
N ILE A 20 1.29 -7.68 2.96
CA ILE A 20 2.74 -7.49 2.96
C ILE A 20 3.39 -8.27 4.12
N ALA A 21 2.67 -8.44 5.23
CA ALA A 21 3.15 -9.17 6.40
C ALA A 21 3.26 -10.68 6.16
N ASP A 22 2.36 -11.24 5.36
CA ASP A 22 2.30 -12.66 5.00
C ASP A 22 2.02 -12.79 3.49
N PRO A 23 3.02 -12.51 2.64
CA PRO A 23 2.83 -12.50 1.19
C PRO A 23 2.75 -13.92 0.64
N ASP A 24 1.92 -14.10 -0.38
CA ASP A 24 1.85 -15.36 -1.11
C ASP A 24 3.13 -15.64 -1.93
N GLN A 25 3.22 -16.87 -2.44
CA GLN A 25 4.38 -17.32 -3.22
C GLN A 25 4.59 -16.52 -4.51
N GLU A 26 3.51 -16.04 -5.13
CA GLU A 26 3.61 -15.25 -6.36
C GLU A 26 4.26 -13.90 -6.06
N PHE A 27 3.84 -13.23 -4.99
CA PHE A 27 4.42 -11.98 -4.54
C PHE A 27 5.89 -12.12 -4.13
N GLN A 28 6.23 -13.18 -3.39
CA GLN A 28 7.63 -13.48 -3.04
C GLN A 28 8.48 -13.68 -4.30
N SER A 29 7.94 -14.36 -5.32
CA SER A 29 8.61 -14.55 -6.60
C SER A 29 8.82 -13.22 -7.33
N LEU A 30 7.87 -12.29 -7.28
CA LEU A 30 7.99 -10.94 -7.84
C LEU A 30 9.10 -10.14 -7.15
N VAL A 31 9.22 -10.23 -5.83
CA VAL A 31 10.31 -9.60 -5.07
C VAL A 31 11.66 -10.13 -5.52
N ALA A 32 11.81 -11.45 -5.66
CA ALA A 32 13.07 -12.08 -6.07
C ALA A 32 13.49 -11.70 -7.51
N ILE A 33 12.55 -11.49 -8.43
CA ILE A 33 12.86 -11.14 -9.83
C ILE A 33 12.87 -9.63 -10.11
N ALA A 34 12.56 -8.78 -9.13
CA ALA A 34 12.46 -7.34 -9.32
C ALA A 34 13.76 -6.72 -9.86
N GLY A 35 14.90 -7.22 -9.39
CA GLY A 35 16.24 -6.81 -9.82
C GLY A 35 16.50 -7.04 -11.32
N ASN A 36 15.82 -8.01 -11.94
CA ASN A 36 15.95 -8.29 -13.38
C ASN A 36 15.35 -7.16 -14.23
N ARG A 37 14.42 -6.38 -13.68
CA ARG A 37 13.80 -5.23 -14.36
C ARG A 37 14.49 -3.91 -14.04
N ASN A 38 15.06 -3.79 -12.83
CA ASN A 38 15.80 -2.61 -12.42
C ASN A 38 16.89 -3.01 -11.41
N ALA A 39 18.15 -2.76 -11.75
CA ALA A 39 19.29 -3.13 -10.91
C ALA A 39 19.30 -2.45 -9.52
N TRP A 40 18.57 -1.34 -9.34
CA TRP A 40 18.39 -0.71 -8.02
C TRP A 40 17.37 -1.42 -7.14
N PHE A 41 16.54 -2.30 -7.70
CA PHE A 41 15.55 -3.10 -6.95
C PHE A 41 16.17 -4.42 -6.50
N THR A 42 17.28 -4.34 -5.76
CA THR A 42 17.84 -5.53 -5.12
C THR A 42 16.82 -6.10 -4.16
N GLU A 43 16.81 -7.43 -3.98
CA GLU A 43 15.88 -8.11 -3.09
C GLU A 43 15.89 -7.49 -1.68
N GLU A 44 17.08 -7.14 -1.17
CA GLU A 44 17.24 -6.43 0.10
C GLU A 44 16.51 -5.08 0.11
N GLN A 45 16.70 -4.22 -0.89
CA GLN A 45 16.08 -2.89 -0.91
C GLN A 45 14.57 -2.96 -1.14
N VAL A 46 14.10 -3.95 -1.91
CA VAL A 46 12.68 -4.23 -2.07
C VAL A 46 12.08 -4.65 -0.73
N ASN A 47 12.70 -5.60 -0.01
CA ASN A 47 12.25 -6.02 1.31
C ASN A 47 12.29 -4.89 2.36
N ASN A 48 13.32 -4.05 2.34
CA ASN A 48 13.40 -2.87 3.20
C ASN A 48 12.26 -1.89 2.92
N SER A 49 11.95 -1.65 1.64
CA SER A 49 10.84 -0.79 1.22
C SER A 49 9.49 -1.35 1.64
N LEU A 50 9.28 -2.66 1.47
CA LEU A 50 8.05 -3.34 1.91
C LEU A 50 7.89 -3.30 3.43
N THR A 51 8.98 -3.48 4.17
CA THR A 51 9.00 -3.36 5.63
C THR A 51 8.62 -1.94 6.05
N GLY A 52 9.23 -0.92 5.45
CA GLY A 52 8.89 0.48 5.72
C GLY A 52 7.42 0.79 5.41
N LEU A 53 6.91 0.32 4.27
CA LEU A 53 5.51 0.48 3.90
C LEU A 53 4.58 -0.20 4.92
N ARG A 54 4.85 -1.43 5.34
CA ARG A 54 4.09 -2.14 6.36
C ARG A 54 4.10 -1.39 7.70
N THR A 55 5.26 -0.88 8.12
CA THR A 55 5.37 -0.10 9.37
C THR A 55 4.50 1.15 9.32
N MET A 56 4.46 1.85 8.18
CA MET A 56 3.57 2.99 7.99
C MET A 56 2.10 2.56 8.02
N LEU A 57 1.74 1.43 7.40
CA LEU A 57 0.36 0.95 7.33
C LEU A 57 -0.12 0.22 8.60
N ASN A 58 0.40 0.58 9.79
CA ASN A 58 -0.10 0.02 11.03
C ASN A 58 -1.49 0.58 11.37
N SER A 59 -2.29 -0.22 12.08
CA SER A 59 -3.70 0.09 12.35
C SER A 59 -3.91 1.40 13.11
N ALA A 60 -3.04 1.71 14.07
CA ALA A 60 -3.19 2.91 14.90
C ALA A 60 -2.99 4.18 14.07
N ASP A 61 -1.90 4.23 13.29
CA ASP A 61 -1.60 5.39 12.45
C ASP A 61 -2.66 5.59 11.36
N ILE A 62 -3.13 4.50 10.73
CA ILE A 62 -4.22 4.59 9.74
C ILE A 62 -5.47 5.20 10.39
N GLU A 63 -5.87 4.74 11.57
CA GLU A 63 -7.05 5.29 12.26
C GLU A 63 -6.86 6.79 12.55
N THR A 64 -5.71 7.18 13.10
CA THR A 64 -5.39 8.58 13.40
C THR A 64 -5.36 9.47 12.15
N TRP A 65 -4.80 9.01 11.02
CA TRP A 65 -4.79 9.82 9.80
C TRP A 65 -6.20 10.11 9.30
N PHE A 66 -7.08 9.11 9.35
CA PHE A 66 -8.45 9.23 8.85
C PHE A 66 -9.38 10.05 9.75
N GLU A 67 -8.97 10.40 10.97
CA GLU A 67 -9.66 11.42 11.78
C GLU A 67 -9.71 12.78 11.06
N SER A 68 -8.66 13.11 10.29
CA SER A 68 -8.51 14.41 9.61
C SER A 68 -8.81 14.36 8.10
N ILE A 69 -8.73 13.19 7.47
CA ILE A 69 -8.92 13.03 6.02
C ILE A 69 -10.41 13.09 5.68
N LYS A 70 -10.80 14.08 4.87
CA LYS A 70 -12.16 14.19 4.32
C LYS A 70 -12.21 13.64 2.91
N ILE A 71 -12.92 12.52 2.73
CA ILE A 71 -13.14 11.94 1.42
C ILE A 71 -14.24 12.72 0.70
N GLN A 72 -13.91 13.31 -0.45
CA GLN A 72 -14.89 14.04 -1.26
C GLN A 72 -15.81 13.05 -1.97
N GLU A 73 -17.12 13.28 -1.88
CA GLU A 73 -18.14 12.46 -2.56
C GLU A 73 -17.98 12.49 -4.09
N LYS A 74 -17.44 13.59 -4.62
CA LYS A 74 -17.16 13.78 -6.04
C LYS A 74 -15.65 13.86 -6.25
N PRO A 75 -15.01 12.76 -6.70
CA PRO A 75 -13.58 12.78 -6.99
C PRO A 75 -13.24 13.86 -8.02
N LYS A 76 -12.20 14.65 -7.73
CA LYS A 76 -11.65 15.59 -8.70
C LYS A 76 -11.08 14.81 -9.88
N ARG A 77 -11.40 15.23 -11.11
CA ARG A 77 -10.69 14.74 -12.30
C ARG A 77 -9.30 15.36 -12.31
N VAL A 78 -8.27 14.52 -12.15
CA VAL A 78 -6.88 14.92 -12.35
C VAL A 78 -6.48 14.47 -13.75
N GLY A 79 -6.15 15.41 -14.62
CA GLY A 79 -5.59 15.08 -15.93
C GLY A 79 -4.16 14.59 -15.76
N LEU A 80 -3.82 13.45 -16.36
CA LEU A 80 -2.44 13.02 -16.52
C LEU A 80 -1.82 13.89 -17.63
N ILE A 81 -0.76 14.63 -17.30
CA ILE A 81 0.11 15.30 -18.27
C ILE A 81 1.29 14.41 -18.63
#